data_AF-A0A1A6FUQ2-F1
#
_entry.id   AF-A0A1A6FUQ2-F1
#
_cell.length_a   1.000
_cell.length_b   1.000
_cell.length_c   1.000
_cell.angle_alpha   90.00
_cell.angle_beta   90.00
_cell.angle_gamma   90.00
#
_symmetry.space_group_name_H-M   'P 1'
#
loop_
_entity.id
_entity.type
_entity.pdbx_description
1 polymer ?
#
loop_
_entity_poly.entity_id
_entity_poly.type
_entity_poly.pdbx_seq_one_letter_code
_entity_poly.pdbx_strand_id
1 'polypeptide(L)'
;MSSAVAFDTLKFVEKLEAAGVPHAQAKATAEAFAEATSQELATKADLAAVKAELKADIATVRAEVELAKRDLKIWFGSVMVVAVGVILAAIRYLPAGH
;
A
#
# COMPACT_ATOMS: atom_id res chain seq x y z
N MET A 1 12.78 -19.50 -2.19
CA MET A 1 14.16 -19.15 -1.79
C MET A 1 14.63 -18.04 -2.72
N SER A 2 14.63 -16.80 -2.25
CA SER A 2 15.18 -15.69 -3.02
C SER A 2 16.68 -15.95 -3.15
N SER A 3 17.13 -16.34 -4.33
CA SER A 3 18.55 -16.38 -4.63
C SER A 3 19.01 -14.93 -4.64
N ALA A 4 19.41 -14.41 -3.49
CA ALA A 4 20.30 -13.26 -3.46
C ALA A 4 21.46 -13.64 -4.37
N VAL A 5 21.64 -12.91 -5.47
CA VAL A 5 22.78 -13.13 -6.35
C VAL A 5 23.99 -12.77 -5.49
N ALA A 6 24.67 -13.78 -4.94
CA ALA A 6 25.83 -13.57 -4.10
C ALA A 6 26.85 -12.77 -4.91
N PHE A 7 27.26 -11.61 -4.38
CA PHE A 7 28.26 -10.80 -5.04
C PHE A 7 29.60 -11.55 -5.00
N ASP A 8 30.11 -11.93 -6.16
CA ASP A 8 31.38 -12.65 -6.30
C ASP A 8 32.53 -11.64 -6.28
N THR A 9 32.99 -11.33 -5.07
CA THR A 9 34.08 -10.38 -4.83
C THR A 9 35.33 -10.76 -5.61
N LEU A 10 35.66 -12.05 -5.76
CA LEU A 10 36.85 -12.50 -6.47
C LEU A 10 36.77 -12.22 -7.96
N LYS A 11 35.66 -12.59 -8.62
CA LYS A 11 35.45 -12.26 -10.05
C LYS A 11 35.42 -10.76 -10.28
N PHE A 12 34.96 -9.97 -9.32
CA PHE A 12 34.96 -8.51 -9.42
C PHE A 12 36.39 -7.94 -9.36
N VAL A 13 37.23 -8.44 -8.44
CA VAL A 13 38.66 -8.09 -8.38
C VAL A 13 39.37 -8.45 -9.69
N GLU A 14 39.20 -9.67 -10.19
CA GLU A 14 39.83 -10.13 -11.44
C GLU A 14 39.44 -9.24 -12.64
N LYS A 15 38.18 -8.80 -12.69
CA LYS A 15 37.70 -7.88 -13.74
C LYS A 15 38.35 -6.50 -13.64
N LEU A 16 38.53 -5.98 -12.44
CA LEU A 16 39.19 -4.69 -12.21
C LEU A 16 40.68 -4.77 -12.57
N GLU A 17 41.34 -5.86 -12.21
CA GLU A 17 42.74 -6.11 -12.60
C GLU A 17 42.91 -6.24 -14.11
N ALA A 18 42.01 -6.96 -14.78
CA ALA A 18 42.00 -7.07 -16.24
C ALA A 18 41.77 -5.71 -16.93
N ALA A 19 41.15 -4.74 -16.24
CA ALA A 19 40.98 -3.37 -16.68
C ALA A 19 42.16 -2.44 -16.30
N GLY A 20 43.21 -2.98 -15.67
CA GLY A 20 44.41 -2.25 -15.29
C GLY A 20 44.39 -1.61 -13.90
N VAL A 21 43.40 -1.93 -13.06
CA VAL A 21 43.37 -1.48 -11.66
C VAL A 21 44.34 -2.31 -10.82
N PRO A 22 45.23 -1.69 -10.00
CA PRO A 22 46.13 -2.44 -9.13
C PRO A 22 45.40 -3.34 -8.14
N HIS A 23 45.93 -4.54 -7.86
CA HIS A 23 45.32 -5.55 -6.98
C HIS A 23 44.77 -4.99 -5.66
N ALA A 24 45.57 -4.18 -4.96
CA ALA A 24 45.19 -3.60 -3.67
C ALA A 24 43.96 -2.68 -3.79
N GLN A 25 43.86 -1.90 -4.87
CA GLN A 25 42.74 -1.02 -5.13
C GLN A 25 41.52 -1.80 -5.63
N ALA A 26 41.73 -2.80 -6.48
CA ALA A 26 40.68 -3.70 -6.96
C ALA A 26 40.01 -4.43 -5.79
N LYS A 27 40.81 -4.99 -4.87
CA LYS A 27 40.34 -5.65 -3.65
C LYS A 27 39.58 -4.71 -2.72
N ALA A 28 40.15 -3.55 -2.40
CA ALA A 28 39.48 -2.56 -1.55
C ALA A 28 38.14 -2.09 -2.14
N THR A 29 38.07 -1.93 -3.46
CA THR A 29 36.83 -1.54 -4.16
C THR A 29 35.79 -2.67 -4.13
N ALA A 30 36.23 -3.91 -4.31
CA ALA A 30 35.37 -5.09 -4.25
C ALA A 30 34.78 -5.31 -2.86
N GLU A 31 35.59 -5.15 -1.82
CA GLU A 31 35.17 -5.27 -0.41
C GLU A 31 34.16 -4.17 -0.04
N ALA A 32 34.45 -2.91 -0.37
CA ALA A 32 33.53 -1.80 -0.12
C ALA A 32 32.17 -1.97 -0.84
N PHE A 33 32.19 -2.47 -2.08
CA PHE A 33 30.96 -2.72 -2.85
C PHE A 33 30.18 -3.92 -2.29
N ALA A 34 30.87 -4.97 -1.85
CA ALA A 34 30.25 -6.12 -1.20
C ALA A 34 29.57 -5.71 0.12
N GLU A 35 30.22 -4.90 0.95
CA GLU A 35 29.62 -4.35 2.17
C GLU A 35 28.41 -3.46 1.87
N ALA A 36 28.52 -2.53 0.91
CA ALA A 36 27.41 -1.65 0.53
C ALA A 36 26.19 -2.42 -0.01
N THR A 37 26.43 -3.54 -0.72
CA THR A 37 25.37 -4.40 -1.26
C THR A 37 24.85 -5.41 -0.22
N SER A 38 25.59 -5.64 0.87
CA SER A 38 25.18 -6.50 1.98
C SER A 38 24.34 -5.75 3.02
N GLN A 39 24.33 -4.41 2.99
CA GLN A 39 23.37 -3.62 3.76
C GLN A 39 21.95 -3.93 3.28
N GLU A 40 21.03 -4.06 4.24
CA GLU A 40 19.68 -4.60 4.13
C GLU A 40 18.82 -3.86 3.07
N LEU A 41 19.03 -4.20 1.80
CA LEU A 41 18.19 -3.76 0.69
C LEU A 41 16.84 -4.43 0.87
N ALA A 42 15.78 -3.63 1.02
CA ALA A 42 14.41 -4.14 0.96
C ALA A 42 14.28 -5.05 -0.27
N THR A 43 14.10 -6.34 -0.02
CA THR A 43 14.18 -7.33 -1.08
C THR A 43 12.94 -7.20 -1.96
N LYS A 44 13.01 -7.70 -3.19
CA LYS A 44 11.82 -7.81 -4.05
C LYS A 44 10.70 -8.62 -3.36
N ALA A 45 11.05 -9.53 -2.44
CA ALA A 45 10.09 -10.29 -1.67
C ALA A 45 9.38 -9.41 -0.63
N ASP A 46 10.10 -8.54 0.07
CA ASP A 46 9.52 -7.60 1.04
C ASP A 46 8.56 -6.63 0.33
N LEU A 47 8.96 -6.11 -0.83
CA LEU A 47 8.07 -5.26 -1.65
C LEU A 47 6.83 -6.02 -2.13
N ALA A 48 6.95 -7.30 -2.49
CA ALA A 48 5.82 -8.12 -2.88
C ALA A 48 4.87 -8.40 -1.71
N ALA A 49 5.41 -8.60 -0.50
CA ALA A 49 4.64 -8.79 0.72
C ALA A 49 3.85 -7.52 1.06
N VAL A 50 4.50 -6.35 1.11
CA VAL A 50 3.83 -5.06 1.35
C VAL A 50 2.78 -4.77 0.28
N LYS A 51 3.04 -5.08 -0.99
CA LYS A 51 2.06 -4.91 -2.07
C LYS A 51 0.84 -5.81 -1.88
N ALA A 52 1.02 -7.03 -1.38
CA ALA A 52 -0.09 -7.95 -1.11
C ALA A 52 -0.93 -7.47 0.08
N GLU A 53 -0.27 -7.02 1.15
CA GLU A 53 -0.91 -6.42 2.33
C GLU A 53 -1.73 -5.19 1.97
N LEU A 54 -1.13 -4.22 1.27
CA LEU A 54 -1.85 -3.02 0.80
C LEU A 54 -3.04 -3.37 -0.09
N LYS A 55 -2.93 -4.40 -0.94
CA LYS A 55 -4.05 -4.82 -1.79
C LYS A 55 -5.20 -5.39 -0.95
N ALA A 56 -4.90 -6.12 0.11
CA ALA A 56 -5.89 -6.63 1.05
C ALA A 56 -6.57 -5.47 1.80
N ASP A 57 -5.79 -4.54 2.33
CA ASP A 57 -6.32 -3.38 3.06
C ASP A 57 -7.20 -2.50 2.17
N ILE A 58 -6.78 -2.24 0.93
CA ILE A 58 -7.60 -1.49 -0.03
C ILE A 58 -8.92 -2.22 -0.32
N ALA A 59 -8.92 -3.56 -0.40
CA ALA A 59 -10.14 -4.32 -0.60
C ALA A 59 -11.08 -4.22 0.61
N THR A 60 -10.53 -4.32 1.83
CA THR A 60 -11.27 -4.16 3.09
C THR A 60 -11.90 -2.77 3.18
N VAL A 61 -11.10 -1.70 3.00
CA VAL A 61 -11.59 -0.32 3.05
C VAL A 61 -12.67 -0.07 1.99
N ARG A 62 -12.53 -0.61 0.78
CA ARG A 62 -13.58 -0.50 -0.25
C ARG A 62 -14.88 -1.17 0.19
N ALA A 63 -14.82 -2.33 0.83
CA ALA A 63 -16.00 -3.01 1.34
C ALA A 63 -16.67 -2.21 2.46
N GLU A 64 -15.90 -1.69 3.41
CA GLU A 64 -16.40 -0.84 4.51
C GLU A 64 -17.07 0.44 3.98
N VAL A 65 -16.48 1.09 2.99
CA VAL A 65 -17.08 2.27 2.34
C VAL A 65 -18.40 1.93 1.66
N GLU A 66 -18.52 0.80 0.99
CA GLU A 66 -19.79 0.39 0.36
C GLU A 66 -20.86 0.05 1.40
N LEU A 67 -20.49 -0.56 2.53
CA LEU A 67 -21.40 -0.77 3.65
C LEU A 67 -21.87 0.56 4.25
N ALA A 68 -20.96 1.48 4.54
CA ALA A 68 -21.31 2.80 5.06
C ALA A 68 -22.24 3.59 4.12
N LYS A 69 -21.99 3.52 2.79
CA LYS A 69 -22.90 4.11 1.79
C LYS A 69 -24.28 3.47 1.82
N ARG A 70 -24.36 2.15 1.99
CA ARG A 70 -25.64 1.43 2.07
C ARG A 70 -26.42 1.83 3.32
N ASP A 71 -25.77 1.86 4.48
CA ASP A 71 -26.40 2.25 5.73
C ASP A 71 -26.91 3.68 5.68
N LEU A 72 -26.11 4.59 5.09
CA LEU A 72 -26.51 5.97 4.85
C LEU A 72 -27.76 6.05 3.95
N LYS A 73 -27.81 5.28 2.85
CA LYS A 73 -28.99 5.23 1.96
C LYS A 73 -30.23 4.73 2.69
N ILE A 74 -30.10 3.68 3.50
CA ILE A 74 -31.22 3.13 4.29
C ILE A 74 -31.71 4.17 5.30
N TRP A 75 -30.79 4.80 6.02
CA TRP A 75 -31.10 5.84 6.99
C TRP A 75 -31.83 7.02 6.34
N PHE A 76 -31.33 7.52 5.20
CA PHE A 76 -32.01 8.57 4.42
C PHE A 76 -33.42 8.17 4.00
N GLY A 77 -33.60 6.94 3.50
CA GLY A 77 -34.92 6.43 3.14
C GLY A 77 -35.89 6.43 4.33
N SER A 78 -35.43 5.94 5.49
CA SER A 78 -36.23 5.92 6.72
C SER A 78 -36.58 7.32 7.20
N VAL A 79 -35.61 8.25 7.24
CA VAL A 79 -35.82 9.64 7.65
C VAL A 79 -36.83 10.32 6.72
N MET A 80 -36.75 10.08 5.40
CA MET A 80 -37.70 10.65 4.45
C MET A 80 -39.13 10.14 4.66
N VAL A 81 -39.32 8.84 4.92
CA VAL A 81 -40.65 8.28 5.20
C VAL A 81 -41.26 8.93 6.45
N VAL A 82 -40.47 9.07 7.53
CA VAL A 82 -40.91 9.73 8.77
C VAL A 82 -41.22 11.21 8.50
N ALA A 83 -40.34 11.93 7.82
CA ALA A 83 -40.52 13.35 7.51
C ALA A 83 -41.79 13.60 6.66
N VAL A 84 -42.04 12.79 5.63
CA VAL A 84 -43.27 12.88 4.82
C VAL A 84 -44.51 12.62 5.67
N GLY A 85 -44.49 11.61 6.55
CA GLY A 85 -45.59 11.33 7.47
C GLY A 85 -45.89 12.51 8.40
N VAL A 86 -44.86 13.15 8.97
CA VAL A 86 -45.00 14.34 9.82
C VAL A 86 -45.58 15.52 9.04
N ILE A 87 -45.10 15.77 7.82
CA ILE A 87 -45.62 16.85 6.95
C ILE A 87 -47.10 16.63 6.63
N LEU A 88 -47.48 15.40 6.25
CA LEU A 88 -48.88 15.07 5.94
C LEU A 88 -49.80 15.24 7.17
N ALA A 89 -49.35 14.80 8.34
CA ALA A 89 -50.09 15.00 9.59
C ALA A 89 -50.27 16.49 9.91
N ALA A 90 -49.21 17.29 9.75
CA ALA A 90 -49.26 18.73 9.94
C ALA A 90 -50.30 19.39 9.03
N ILE A 91 -50.31 19.09 7.73
CA ILE A 91 -51.30 19.62 6.77
C ILE A 91 -52.74 19.21 7.16
N ARG A 92 -52.93 17.97 7.63
CA ARG A 92 -54.27 17.45 7.96
C ARG A 92 -54.85 18.01 9.26
N TYR A 93 -54.01 18.38 10.23
CA TYR A 93 -54.44 18.71 11.58
C TYR A 93 -54.12 20.15 12.02
N LEU A 94 -53.26 20.89 11.32
CA LEU A 94 -53.17 22.34 11.49
C LEU A 94 -54.34 22.99 10.74
N PRO A 95 -55.26 23.69 11.42
CA PRO A 95 -56.27 24.47 10.72
C PRO A 95 -55.55 25.51 9.85
N ALA A 96 -56.01 25.68 8.61
CA ALA A 96 -55.59 26.81 7.79
C ALA A 96 -55.94 28.08 8.59
N GLY A 97 -54.92 28.71 9.18
CA GLY A 97 -55.05 30.05 9.75
C GLY A 97 -55.60 30.94 8.65
N HIS A 98 -56.71 31.61 8.96
CA HIS A 98 -57.30 32.62 8.08
C HIS A 98 -56.34 33.79 7.96
#